data_AF-A0A1C5K359-F1
#
_entry.id   AF-A0A1C5K359-F1
#
_cell.length_a   1.000
_cell.length_b   1.000
_cell.length_c   1.000
_cell.angle_alpha   90.00
_cell.angle_beta   90.00
_cell.angle_gamma   90.00
#
_symmetry.space_group_name_H-M   'P 1'
#
loop_
_entity.id
_entity.type
_entity.pdbx_description
1 polymer ?
#
loop_
_entity_poly.entity_id
_entity_poly.type
_entity_poly.pdbx_seq_one_letter_code
_entity_poly.pdbx_strand_id
1 'polypeptide(L)'
;MNAPTNPTDPVSPASPALPTSLGSPASPGSPAGPGGPASPDGPVDGVGHPRRHLPLRPLWLCRVCAAPWPCGTARLALVAEYAHDRTALHVHLCAVLHDAAADLYRLRPDTGPDPAALFTRFLAWVPRTRPPTGQR
;
A
#
# COMPACT_ATOMS: atom_id res chain seq x y z
N MET A 1 -52.18 -23.13 18.53
CA MET A 1 -51.42 -24.02 17.61
C MET A 1 -50.08 -23.37 17.38
N ASN A 2 -49.06 -24.06 17.84
CA ASN A 2 -47.80 -23.52 18.32
C ASN A 2 -46.74 -24.52 17.90
N ALA A 3 -45.69 -24.09 17.20
CA ALA A 3 -44.34 -24.67 17.17
C ALA A 3 -43.50 -24.00 16.07
N PRO A 4 -42.16 -23.99 16.16
CA PRO A 4 -41.32 -24.09 17.36
C PRO A 4 -40.29 -22.95 17.47
N THR A 5 -40.07 -22.47 18.69
CA THR A 5 -38.83 -21.80 19.09
C THR A 5 -37.81 -22.86 19.54
N ASN A 6 -36.59 -22.81 19.01
CA ASN A 6 -35.31 -23.12 19.69
C ASN A 6 -34.16 -23.18 18.66
N PRO A 7 -32.87 -23.23 19.05
CA PRO A 7 -32.26 -22.97 20.37
C PRO A 7 -31.16 -21.89 20.32
N THR A 8 -30.89 -21.34 21.50
CA THR A 8 -29.77 -20.46 21.84
C THR A 8 -28.43 -21.23 21.83
N ASP A 9 -27.42 -20.64 21.16
CA ASP A 9 -25.97 -20.65 21.43
C ASP A 9 -25.15 -21.97 21.40
N PRO A 10 -23.87 -21.90 20.96
CA PRO A 10 -22.81 -21.39 21.83
C PRO A 10 -21.82 -20.40 21.19
N VAL A 11 -21.62 -19.27 21.86
CA VAL A 11 -20.38 -18.49 21.90
C VAL A 11 -19.15 -19.40 21.96
N SER A 12 -18.25 -19.24 20.98
CA SER A 12 -16.97 -19.96 20.97
C SER A 12 -16.04 -19.41 22.05
N PRO A 13 -15.42 -20.28 22.88
CA PRO A 13 -14.50 -19.85 23.92
C PRO A 13 -13.19 -19.34 23.32
N ALA A 14 -12.65 -18.29 23.95
CA ALA A 14 -11.31 -17.78 23.70
C ALA A 14 -10.27 -18.88 23.95
N SER A 15 -9.34 -19.07 23.01
CA SER A 15 -8.22 -20.00 23.16
C SER A 15 -7.23 -19.46 24.21
N PRO A 16 -6.75 -20.30 25.16
CA PRO A 16 -5.74 -19.89 26.12
C PRO A 16 -4.36 -19.75 25.47
N ALA A 17 -3.67 -18.66 25.82
CA ALA A 17 -2.28 -18.44 25.46
C ALA A 17 -1.39 -19.47 26.16
N LEU A 18 -0.49 -20.11 25.40
CA LEU A 18 0.62 -20.90 25.92
C LEU A 18 1.88 -20.02 25.95
N PRO A 19 2.37 -19.60 27.12
CA PRO A 19 3.78 -19.34 27.33
C PRO A 19 4.31 -20.51 28.16
N THR A 20 5.39 -21.19 27.80
CA THR A 20 6.74 -20.65 27.88
C THR A 20 7.63 -21.80 27.44
N SER A 21 8.37 -21.66 26.34
CA SER A 21 9.38 -22.67 26.00
C SER A 21 10.58 -22.53 26.94
N LEU A 22 10.92 -23.65 27.57
CA LEU A 22 12.07 -23.89 28.41
C LEU A 22 13.39 -23.66 27.67
N GLY A 23 14.30 -22.93 28.33
CA GLY A 23 15.70 -23.31 28.49
C GLY A 23 16.63 -23.35 27.26
N SER A 24 17.48 -22.32 27.19
CA SER A 24 18.94 -22.30 26.94
C SER A 24 19.58 -23.13 25.81
N PRO A 25 20.59 -22.54 25.15
CA PRO A 25 21.91 -23.15 25.32
C PRO A 25 23.02 -22.16 25.70
N ALA A 26 24.08 -22.76 26.23
CA ALA A 26 25.24 -22.15 26.86
C ALA A 26 26.04 -21.17 25.98
N SER A 27 26.74 -20.27 26.66
CA SER A 27 27.69 -19.31 26.13
C SER A 27 28.86 -19.96 25.39
N PRO A 28 29.41 -19.27 24.38
CA PRO A 28 30.85 -19.31 24.13
C PRO A 28 31.47 -17.95 24.49
N GLY A 29 32.45 -17.98 25.40
CA GLY A 29 33.29 -16.83 25.72
C GLY A 29 34.52 -16.74 24.81
N SER A 30 34.89 -15.49 24.52
CA SER A 30 36.25 -14.95 24.27
C SER A 30 36.89 -15.12 22.88
N PRO A 31 37.90 -14.30 22.52
CA PRO A 31 38.17 -12.89 22.87
C PRO A 31 38.49 -12.00 21.63
N ALA A 32 38.66 -10.70 21.88
CA ALA A 32 38.99 -9.66 20.90
C ALA A 32 40.24 -9.96 20.05
N GLY A 33 40.08 -9.86 18.73
CA GLY A 33 41.20 -9.79 17.78
C GLY A 33 41.75 -8.35 17.66
N PRO A 34 43.02 -8.19 17.26
CA PRO A 34 43.65 -6.88 17.08
C PRO A 34 43.16 -6.22 15.77
N GLY A 35 43.13 -4.89 15.76
CA GLY A 35 42.62 -4.08 14.66
C GLY A 35 43.25 -4.40 13.30
N GLY A 36 42.40 -4.74 12.34
CA GLY A 36 42.71 -4.68 10.92
C GLY A 36 42.44 -3.27 10.35
N PRO A 37 43.15 -2.85 9.30
CA PRO A 37 42.99 -1.53 8.71
C PRO A 37 41.58 -1.39 8.12
N ALA A 38 40.97 -0.22 8.33
CA ALA A 38 39.75 0.17 7.63
C ALA A 38 40.00 0.14 6.12
N SER A 39 39.50 -0.90 5.44
CA SER A 39 39.29 -0.88 4.00
C SER A 39 37.95 -0.21 3.73
N PRO A 40 37.91 0.98 3.09
CA PRO A 40 36.65 1.59 2.68
C PRO A 40 36.41 1.26 1.21
N ASP A 41 36.20 -0.01 0.90
CA ASP A 41 35.65 -0.42 -0.40
C ASP A 41 34.85 -1.71 -0.19
N GLY A 42 33.80 -1.59 0.61
CA GLY A 42 32.68 -2.51 0.49
C GLY A 42 32.03 -2.27 -0.87
N PRO A 43 31.65 -3.32 -1.62
CA PRO A 43 30.85 -3.12 -2.83
C PRO A 43 29.62 -2.34 -2.42
N VAL A 44 29.31 -1.28 -3.17
CA VAL A 44 28.05 -0.55 -3.05
C VAL A 44 26.92 -1.51 -3.44
N ASP A 45 26.52 -2.38 -2.51
CA ASP A 45 25.36 -3.25 -2.65
C ASP A 45 24.14 -2.35 -2.75
N GLY A 46 23.75 -2.11 -4.00
CA GLY A 46 22.65 -1.23 -4.28
C GLY A 46 22.57 -0.88 -5.74
N VAL A 47 22.52 -1.86 -6.63
CA VAL A 47 21.68 -1.72 -7.84
C VAL A 47 20.23 -1.59 -7.33
N GLY A 48 19.93 -0.43 -6.77
CA GLY A 48 18.69 -0.13 -6.07
C GLY A 48 17.59 -0.18 -7.10
N HIS A 49 16.75 -1.21 -7.02
CA HIS A 49 15.53 -1.24 -7.81
C HIS A 49 14.79 0.06 -7.56
N PRO A 50 14.30 0.74 -8.62
CA PRO A 50 13.64 2.02 -8.47
C PRO A 50 12.54 1.88 -7.43
N ARG A 51 12.65 2.64 -6.34
CA ARG A 51 11.69 2.58 -5.23
C ARG A 51 10.32 2.94 -5.79
N ARG A 52 9.39 1.98 -5.74
CA ARG A 52 8.03 2.19 -6.27
C ARG A 52 7.33 3.28 -5.48
N HIS A 53 6.77 4.25 -6.18
CA HIS A 53 6.00 5.34 -5.59
C HIS A 53 4.60 4.86 -5.21
N LEU A 54 4.50 4.10 -4.12
CA LEU A 54 3.26 3.53 -3.60
C LEU A 54 2.54 4.48 -2.62
N PRO A 55 1.20 4.35 -2.46
CA PRO A 55 0.44 5.14 -1.51
C PRO A 55 0.74 4.72 -0.06
N LEU A 56 0.84 5.70 0.83
CA LEU A 56 0.89 5.54 2.28
C LEU A 56 -0.50 5.78 2.85
N ARG A 57 -1.21 4.73 3.24
CA ARG A 57 -2.51 4.83 3.91
C ARG A 57 -2.35 5.13 5.40
N PRO A 58 -3.29 5.84 6.06
CA PRO A 58 -4.50 6.46 5.49
C PRO A 58 -4.26 7.89 4.93
N LEU A 59 -3.02 8.38 4.92
CA LEU A 59 -2.69 9.77 4.52
C LEU A 59 -2.75 10.00 3.01
N TRP A 60 -2.68 8.93 2.22
CA TRP A 60 -2.60 8.94 0.76
C TRP A 60 -1.44 9.80 0.23
N LEU A 61 -0.32 9.82 0.94
CA LEU A 61 0.92 10.43 0.47
C LEU A 61 1.81 9.39 -0.19
N CYS A 62 2.75 9.79 -1.04
CA CYS A 62 3.71 8.88 -1.61
C CYS A 62 4.76 8.48 -0.58
N ARG A 63 5.05 7.18 -0.44
CA ARG A 63 6.09 6.67 0.46
C ARG A 63 7.51 7.16 0.15
N VAL A 64 7.77 7.55 -1.09
CA VAL A 64 9.12 7.92 -1.56
C VAL A 64 9.34 9.43 -1.50
N CYS A 65 8.40 10.21 -2.03
CA CYS A 65 8.56 11.66 -2.15
C CYS A 65 7.62 12.48 -1.26
N ALA A 66 6.79 11.85 -0.43
CA ALA A 66 5.80 12.48 0.45
C ALA A 66 4.75 13.38 -0.24
N ALA A 67 4.80 13.54 -1.56
CA ALA A 67 3.78 14.26 -2.32
C ALA A 67 2.42 13.55 -2.30
N PRO A 68 1.29 14.25 -2.54
CA PRO A 68 -0.02 13.62 -2.65
C PRO A 68 -0.02 12.51 -3.70
N TRP A 69 -0.33 11.28 -3.29
CA TRP A 69 -0.42 10.14 -4.20
C TRP A 69 -1.73 10.19 -5.00
N PRO A 70 -1.75 10.04 -6.34
CA PRO A 70 -0.64 9.68 -7.21
C PRO A 70 0.28 10.86 -7.49
N CYS A 71 1.54 10.77 -7.08
CA CYS A 71 2.56 11.76 -7.38
C CYS A 71 3.02 11.63 -8.84
N GLY A 72 3.75 12.61 -9.38
CA GLY A 72 4.18 12.62 -10.79
C GLY A 72 4.82 11.30 -11.26
N THR A 73 5.77 10.76 -10.49
CA THR A 73 6.40 9.47 -10.79
C THR A 73 5.44 8.28 -10.75
N ALA A 74 4.51 8.26 -9.78
CA ALA A 74 3.49 7.21 -9.72
C ALA A 74 2.54 7.27 -10.92
N ARG A 75 2.15 8.47 -11.36
CA ARG A 75 1.33 8.67 -12.55
C ARG A 75 2.01 8.10 -13.78
N LEU A 76 3.28 8.45 -14.00
CA LEU A 76 4.06 7.93 -15.13
C LEU A 76 4.18 6.39 -15.08
N ALA A 77 4.47 5.83 -13.91
CA ALA A 77 4.56 4.38 -13.72
C ALA A 77 3.23 3.68 -14.04
N LEU A 78 2.11 4.19 -13.52
CA LEU A 78 0.76 3.65 -13.79
C LEU A 78 0.39 3.76 -15.28
N VAL A 79 0.75 4.86 -15.94
CA VAL A 79 0.52 5.03 -17.37
C VAL A 79 1.31 4.01 -18.19
N ALA A 80 2.53 3.71 -17.79
CA ALA A 80 3.38 2.73 -18.46
C ALA A 80 2.89 1.29 -18.21
N GLU A 81 2.54 0.96 -16.97
CA GLU A 81 2.05 -0.37 -16.58
C GLU A 81 0.74 -0.73 -17.31
N TYR A 82 -0.16 0.24 -17.46
CA TYR A 82 -1.43 0.07 -18.17
C TYR A 82 -1.40 0.66 -19.59
N ALA A 83 -0.25 0.63 -20.28
CA ALA A 83 -0.11 1.22 -21.60
C ALA A 83 -1.08 0.62 -22.64
N HIS A 84 -1.39 -0.68 -22.51
CA HIS A 84 -2.23 -1.42 -23.45
C HIS A 84 -3.70 -1.49 -23.04
N ASP A 85 -4.05 -1.13 -21.80
CA ASP A 85 -5.44 -1.14 -21.32
C ASP A 85 -5.73 0.06 -20.41
N ARG A 86 -6.12 1.15 -21.05
CA ARG A 86 -6.51 2.38 -20.35
C ARG A 86 -7.82 2.26 -19.61
N THR A 87 -8.71 1.35 -20.02
CA THR A 87 -9.96 1.11 -19.31
C THR A 87 -9.66 0.48 -17.97
N ALA A 88 -8.80 -0.53 -17.93
CA ALA A 88 -8.31 -1.14 -16.68
C ALA A 88 -7.62 -0.11 -15.77
N LEU A 89 -6.83 0.83 -16.32
CA LEU A 89 -6.25 1.93 -15.53
C LEU A 89 -7.31 2.81 -14.86
N HIS A 90 -8.35 3.22 -15.60
CA HIS A 90 -9.43 4.02 -15.03
C HIS A 90 -10.18 3.25 -13.95
N VAL A 91 -10.53 1.99 -14.21
CA VAL A 91 -11.23 1.14 -13.23
C VAL A 91 -10.40 0.97 -11.96
N HIS A 92 -9.10 0.70 -12.10
CA HIS A 92 -8.17 0.63 -10.97
C HIS A 92 -8.15 1.96 -10.19
N LEU A 93 -7.97 3.09 -10.87
CA LEU A 93 -7.91 4.40 -10.22
C LEU A 93 -9.24 4.81 -9.56
N CYS A 94 -10.39 4.38 -10.09
CA CYS A 94 -11.69 4.59 -9.44
C CYS A 94 -11.79 3.82 -8.11
N ALA A 95 -11.37 2.56 -8.08
CA ALA A 95 -11.32 1.77 -6.85
C ALA A 95 -10.38 2.42 -5.81
N VAL A 96 -9.18 2.84 -6.25
CA VAL A 96 -8.22 3.49 -5.37
C VAL A 96 -8.70 4.87 -4.89
N LEU A 97 -9.40 5.64 -5.74
CA LEU A 97 -10.05 6.89 -5.36
C LEU A 97 -11.09 6.65 -4.27
N HIS A 98 -11.92 5.61 -4.41
CA HIS A 98 -12.94 5.27 -3.42
C HIS A 98 -12.32 4.95 -2.05
N ASP A 99 -11.27 4.14 -2.02
CA ASP A 99 -10.53 3.87 -0.78
C ASP A 99 -9.90 5.14 -0.19
N ALA A 100 -9.38 6.01 -1.06
CA ALA A 100 -8.80 7.28 -0.65
C ALA A 100 -9.82 8.23 -0.07
N ALA A 101 -10.99 8.34 -0.69
CA ALA A 101 -12.09 9.12 -0.17
C ALA A 101 -12.46 8.61 1.23
N ALA A 102 -12.70 7.30 1.39
CA ALA A 102 -13.09 6.71 2.67
C ALA A 102 -12.08 7.02 3.80
N ASP A 103 -10.78 6.86 3.55
CA ASP A 103 -9.76 7.16 4.54
C ASP A 103 -9.63 8.65 4.83
N LEU A 104 -9.66 9.51 3.80
CA LEU A 104 -9.52 10.96 3.98
C LEU A 104 -10.74 11.56 4.69
N TYR A 105 -11.95 11.07 4.43
CA TYR A 105 -13.14 11.44 5.20
C TYR A 105 -13.02 11.04 6.67
N ARG A 106 -12.48 9.85 6.97
CA ARG A 106 -12.23 9.44 8.35
C ARG A 106 -11.22 10.32 9.06
N LEU A 107 -10.18 10.78 8.35
CA LEU A 107 -9.17 11.68 8.92
C LEU A 107 -9.69 13.11 9.14
N ARG A 108 -10.62 13.58 8.31
CA ARG A 108 -11.22 14.93 8.43
C ARG A 108 -12.75 14.87 8.25
N PRO A 109 -13.50 14.51 9.30
CA PRO A 109 -14.96 14.37 9.23
C PRO A 109 -15.68 15.68 8.91
N ASP A 110 -15.21 16.80 9.47
CA ASP A 110 -15.96 18.07 9.44
C ASP A 110 -15.86 18.83 8.12
N THR A 111 -14.89 18.50 7.27
CA THR A 111 -14.66 19.18 5.98
C THR A 111 -14.66 18.21 4.81
N GLY A 112 -14.19 16.97 5.03
CA GLY A 112 -13.99 16.01 3.96
C GLY A 112 -13.00 16.48 2.88
N PRO A 113 -12.55 15.58 1.99
CA PRO A 113 -11.89 15.98 0.76
C PRO A 113 -12.91 16.51 -0.26
N ASP A 114 -12.59 17.62 -0.93
CA ASP A 114 -13.39 18.12 -2.05
C ASP A 114 -13.47 17.06 -3.18
N PRO A 115 -14.68 16.64 -3.62
CA PRO A 115 -14.84 15.62 -4.64
C PRO A 115 -14.22 16.02 -5.99
N ALA A 116 -14.27 17.30 -6.36
CA ALA A 116 -13.67 17.77 -7.61
C ALA A 116 -12.12 17.67 -7.55
N ALA A 117 -11.53 18.01 -6.41
CA ALA A 117 -10.09 17.83 -6.16
C ALA A 117 -9.68 16.35 -6.20
N LEU A 118 -10.48 15.43 -5.65
CA LEU A 118 -10.21 13.99 -5.76
C LEU A 118 -10.25 13.49 -7.20
N PHE A 119 -11.29 13.87 -7.95
CA PHE A 119 -11.38 13.54 -9.37
C PHE A 119 -10.16 14.07 -10.14
N THR A 120 -9.80 15.32 -9.90
CA THR A 120 -8.66 15.99 -10.56
C THR A 120 -7.33 15.27 -10.25
N ARG A 121 -7.18 14.84 -9.00
CA ARG A 121 -5.97 14.17 -8.51
C ARG A 121 -5.80 12.76 -9.05
N PHE A 122 -6.87 11.98 -9.14
CA PHE A 122 -6.80 10.56 -9.49
C PHE A 122 -7.08 10.29 -10.97
N LEU A 123 -8.06 10.97 -11.59
CA LEU A 123 -8.59 10.60 -12.90
C LEU A 123 -8.32 11.63 -14.01
N ALA A 124 -8.31 12.93 -13.70
CA ALA A 124 -8.30 13.95 -14.75
C ALA A 124 -7.03 14.00 -15.62
N TRP A 125 -5.93 13.39 -15.17
CA TRP A 125 -4.67 13.33 -15.91
C TRP A 125 -4.53 12.09 -16.80
N VAL A 126 -5.43 11.10 -16.68
CA VAL A 126 -5.31 9.85 -17.44
C VAL A 126 -5.61 10.11 -18.91
N PRO A 127 -4.73 9.72 -19.86
CA PRO A 127 -4.99 9.90 -21.28
C PRO A 127 -6.28 9.20 -21.70
N ARG A 128 -7.15 9.91 -22.42
CA ARG A 128 -8.34 9.31 -23.02
C ARG A 128 -7.93 8.41 -24.16
N THR A 129 -8.48 7.20 -24.22
CA THR A 129 -8.37 6.37 -25.43
C THR A 129 -9.05 7.10 -26.56
N ARG A 130 -8.27 7.53 -27.56
CA ARG A 130 -8.86 7.93 -28.82
C ARG A 130 -9.39 6.67 -29.48
N PRO A 131 -10.69 6.57 -29.83
CA PRO A 131 -11.16 5.47 -30.65
C PRO A 131 -10.37 5.47 -31.96
N PRO A 132 -10.01 4.30 -32.52
CA PRO A 132 -9.29 4.26 -33.80
C PRO A 132 -10.10 5.03 -34.84
N THR A 133 -9.57 6.17 -35.28
CA THR A 133 -10.22 6.96 -36.33
C THR A 133 -10.04 6.24 -37.65
N GLY A 134 -11.10 5.55 -38.09
CA GLY A 134 -11.29 5.10 -39.47
C GLY A 134 -11.03 3.61 -39.71
N GLN A 135 -12.10 2.88 -39.98
CA GLN A 135 -12.12 1.97 -41.11
C GLN A 135 -13.19 2.52 -42.06
N ARG A 136 -12.73 2.97 -43.23
CA ARG A 136 -13.53 3.48 -44.35
C ARG A 136 -14.10 2.33 -45.16
#